data_AF-A0A855LG12-F1
#
_entry.id   AF-A0A855LG12-F1
#
_cell.length_a   1.000
_cell.length_b   1.000
_cell.length_c   1.000
_cell.angle_alpha   90.00
_cell.angle_beta   90.00
_cell.angle_gamma   90.00
#
_symmetry.space_group_name_H-M   'P 1'
#
loop_
_entity.id
_entity.type
_entity.pdbx_description
1 polymer ?
#
loop_
_entity_poly.entity_id
_entity_poly.type
_entity_poly.pdbx_seq_one_letter_code
_entity_poly.pdbx_strand_id
1 'polypeptide(L)'
;MPDHRSDRSVHLPEPQPPTVEIIDLPGDTQITRLNVEPPMSTYFLAPRLVDRLPQPDVQTGLRSSGRYHYVDLIDGATVLVGTDTQNRIRARLPNELIASGPLLERIEGTVQWRQVQAQSGTGAEPSQLILTRHIQDESPAIPEKRARREEDIGPESEGTPAVEKDDATATVPRSPAPLPDAPIDHWEQWAIDAPPGTTHDIQINGKRYMVLPQGPAEDTPIVYITNPTHLIHNYSSLERVLASDLLQQPRGAIRVPPAGHWEIDPTLPFLQPLAGYVAVHFPELSATCLQQVAKRQFELANGSDRITGTGLTLLRQTFNDWKAGNTYPRAELADPLLMLPSMITLEPENARFMALPLPDGEGSLQRLDFDPNRFKLEWSHFMPSQSGQDLKRFTAALLKRNGYNVFDISPSTSFPAVVFNRPGHDFLFFLSLHRIRGQKIHLPLNLDPKSWGVSLGEQVGTSAAQAVIQANAEKRVVWLRGGPQTLATYPQTFVIVRDENSRL
;
A
#
# COMPACT_ATOMS: atom_id res chain seq x y z
N MET A 1 1.21 -60.90 50.58
CA MET A 1 -0.15 -60.36 50.83
C MET A 1 -0.04 -59.28 51.90
N PRO A 2 -0.76 -58.15 51.76
CA PRO A 2 -0.07 -56.93 51.29
C PRO A 2 -0.45 -55.61 51.99
N ASP A 3 0.38 -54.58 51.79
CA ASP A 3 0.06 -53.19 51.37
C ASP A 3 1.40 -52.42 51.21
N HIS A 4 1.79 -51.75 50.11
CA HIS A 4 1.24 -50.59 49.34
C HIS A 4 1.24 -49.27 50.15
N ARG A 5 1.68 -48.10 49.66
CA ARG A 5 2.10 -47.51 48.35
C ARG A 5 3.14 -46.38 48.63
N SER A 6 4.22 -46.19 47.86
CA SER A 6 4.36 -45.37 46.63
C SER A 6 4.18 -43.85 46.79
N ASP A 7 5.16 -43.08 46.29
CA ASP A 7 5.25 -41.62 46.27
C ASP A 7 4.02 -40.86 45.76
N ARG A 8 3.81 -39.65 46.29
CA ARG A 8 2.98 -38.62 45.65
C ARG A 8 3.36 -37.20 46.08
N SER A 9 4.18 -36.54 45.26
CA SER A 9 4.36 -35.08 45.32
C SER A 9 3.06 -34.38 44.92
N VAL A 10 2.62 -33.41 45.71
CA VAL A 10 1.39 -32.63 45.46
C VAL A 10 1.70 -31.51 44.46
N HIS A 11 1.04 -31.56 43.31
CA HIS A 11 1.08 -30.50 42.29
C HIS A 11 -0.13 -29.58 42.49
N LEU A 12 0.12 -28.31 42.83
CA LEU A 12 -0.90 -27.26 42.86
C LEU A 12 -1.05 -26.68 41.44
N PRO A 13 -2.27 -26.57 40.90
CA PRO A 13 -2.46 -26.01 39.56
C PRO A 13 -2.26 -24.48 39.53
N GLU A 14 -1.51 -24.00 38.54
CA GLU A 14 -1.40 -22.57 38.25
C GLU A 14 -2.71 -22.00 37.67
N PRO A 15 -3.03 -20.71 37.92
CA PRO A 15 -4.20 -20.05 37.35
C PRO A 15 -4.03 -19.85 35.84
N GLN A 16 -5.00 -20.34 35.06
CA GLN A 16 -5.07 -20.07 33.63
C GLN A 16 -5.38 -18.59 33.36
N PRO A 17 -4.74 -17.96 32.36
CA PRO A 17 -5.16 -16.63 31.88
C PRO A 17 -6.54 -16.72 31.22
N PRO A 18 -7.33 -15.62 31.22
CA PRO A 18 -8.69 -15.66 30.67
C PRO A 18 -8.66 -15.91 29.15
N THR A 19 -9.35 -16.97 28.73
CA THR A 19 -9.75 -17.16 27.33
C THR A 19 -10.70 -16.05 26.94
N VAL A 20 -10.30 -15.21 25.99
CA VAL A 20 -11.24 -14.31 25.31
C VAL A 20 -11.92 -15.10 24.20
N GLU A 21 -13.12 -15.58 24.47
CA GLU A 21 -13.99 -16.13 23.43
C GLU A 21 -14.45 -14.97 22.51
N ILE A 22 -13.91 -14.94 21.29
CA ILE A 22 -14.50 -14.13 20.21
C ILE A 22 -15.69 -14.91 19.68
N ILE A 23 -16.85 -14.65 20.27
CA ILE A 23 -18.13 -15.16 19.78
C ILE A 23 -18.49 -14.42 18.49
N ASP A 24 -18.98 -15.17 17.49
CA ASP A 24 -19.42 -14.72 16.16
C ASP A 24 -18.34 -14.17 15.19
N LEU A 25 -17.43 -15.05 14.80
CA LEU A 25 -17.04 -15.19 13.39
C LEU A 25 -17.32 -16.63 12.93
N PRO A 26 -18.14 -16.86 11.88
CA PRO A 26 -18.46 -18.21 11.42
C PRO A 26 -17.19 -18.91 10.90
N GLY A 27 -17.08 -20.22 11.18
CA GLY A 27 -15.86 -21.01 10.98
C GLY A 27 -15.35 -21.11 9.53
N ASP A 28 -16.19 -20.73 8.54
CA ASP A 28 -15.84 -20.68 7.12
C ASP A 28 -15.26 -19.32 6.68
N THR A 29 -15.00 -18.39 7.61
CA THR A 29 -14.41 -17.08 7.28
C THR A 29 -12.94 -17.20 6.88
N GLN A 30 -12.71 -17.55 5.62
CA GLN A 30 -11.40 -17.41 5.00
C GLN A 30 -10.99 -15.93 4.98
N ILE A 31 -10.06 -15.54 5.86
CA ILE A 31 -9.34 -14.26 5.73
C ILE A 31 -8.29 -14.41 4.62
N THR A 32 -8.76 -14.60 3.39
CA THR A 32 -7.95 -14.49 2.19
C THR A 32 -7.56 -13.03 2.07
N ARG A 33 -6.26 -12.72 2.17
CA ARG A 33 -5.74 -11.41 1.76
C ARG A 33 -6.08 -11.24 0.28
N LEU A 34 -7.10 -10.43 0.00
CA LEU A 34 -7.40 -9.97 -1.35
C LEU A 34 -6.29 -9.03 -1.78
N ASN A 35 -5.23 -9.61 -2.34
CA ASN A 35 -4.34 -8.93 -3.26
C ASN A 35 -5.19 -8.64 -4.50
N VAL A 36 -5.90 -7.50 -4.51
CA VAL A 36 -6.68 -7.07 -5.67
C VAL A 36 -5.74 -6.43 -6.67
N GLU A 37 -4.84 -7.25 -7.24
CA GLU A 37 -4.40 -6.99 -8.62
C GLU A 37 -5.69 -6.80 -9.43
N PRO A 38 -5.85 -5.70 -10.19
CA PRO A 38 -7.07 -5.48 -10.95
C PRO A 38 -7.35 -6.71 -11.82
N PRO A 39 -8.58 -7.24 -11.85
CA PRO A 39 -8.86 -8.48 -12.55
C PRO A 39 -8.42 -8.34 -14.01
N MET A 40 -7.91 -9.41 -14.61
CA MET A 40 -7.25 -9.37 -15.92
C MET A 40 -8.11 -8.69 -17.02
N SER A 41 -9.44 -8.80 -16.89
CA SER A 41 -10.44 -8.10 -17.72
C SER A 41 -10.29 -6.57 -17.78
N THR A 42 -9.68 -5.94 -16.76
CA THR A 42 -9.37 -4.50 -16.72
C THR A 42 -8.38 -4.09 -17.82
N TYR A 43 -7.53 -5.02 -18.27
CA TYR A 43 -6.46 -4.78 -19.24
C TYR A 43 -6.85 -5.13 -20.68
N PHE A 44 -8.06 -5.65 -20.90
CA PHE A 44 -8.53 -6.11 -22.20
C PHE A 44 -8.71 -4.94 -23.19
N LEU A 45 -8.13 -5.06 -24.38
CA LEU A 45 -8.41 -4.13 -25.47
C LEU A 45 -9.84 -4.33 -25.99
N ALA A 46 -10.50 -3.23 -26.33
CA ALA A 46 -11.75 -3.29 -27.08
C ALA A 46 -11.55 -4.02 -28.43
N PRO A 47 -12.43 -4.95 -28.84
CA PRO A 47 -12.23 -5.76 -30.06
C PRO A 47 -11.92 -4.94 -31.32
N ARG A 48 -12.56 -3.77 -31.46
CA ARG A 48 -12.37 -2.80 -32.56
C ARG A 48 -10.92 -2.32 -32.73
N LEU A 49 -10.12 -2.38 -31.66
CA LEU A 49 -8.68 -2.07 -31.68
C LEU A 49 -7.86 -3.31 -32.03
N VAL A 50 -8.24 -4.48 -31.50
CA VAL A 50 -7.61 -5.79 -31.78
C VAL A 50 -7.66 -6.12 -33.27
N ASP A 51 -8.80 -5.89 -33.92
CA ASP A 51 -9.00 -6.08 -35.37
C ASP A 51 -8.02 -5.27 -36.25
N ARG A 52 -7.40 -4.22 -35.67
CA ARG A 52 -6.45 -3.34 -36.35
C ARG A 52 -5.00 -3.58 -35.95
N LEU A 53 -4.73 -4.53 -35.05
CA LEU A 53 -3.38 -4.90 -34.67
C LEU A 53 -2.76 -5.84 -35.72
N PRO A 54 -1.44 -5.78 -35.93
CA PRO A 54 -0.73 -6.76 -36.75
C PRO A 54 -0.86 -8.17 -36.14
N GLN A 55 -0.60 -9.19 -36.95
CA GLN A 55 -0.51 -10.58 -36.49
C GLN A 55 0.61 -10.74 -35.44
N PRO A 56 0.47 -11.68 -34.49
CA PRO A 56 1.51 -11.93 -33.50
C PRO A 56 2.75 -12.53 -34.18
N ASP A 57 3.93 -12.07 -33.76
CA ASP A 57 5.19 -12.64 -34.19
C ASP A 57 5.29 -14.12 -33.78
N VAL A 58 5.74 -14.97 -34.69
CA VAL A 58 5.72 -16.44 -34.51
C VAL A 58 6.74 -16.91 -33.47
N GLN A 59 7.83 -16.16 -33.28
CA GLN A 59 8.91 -16.52 -32.34
C GLN A 59 8.66 -16.03 -30.92
N THR A 60 7.86 -14.98 -30.72
CA THR A 60 7.65 -14.32 -29.42
C THR A 60 6.19 -14.28 -28.97
N GLY A 61 5.23 -14.41 -29.90
CA GLY A 61 3.80 -14.20 -29.65
C GLY A 61 3.40 -12.73 -29.49
N LEU A 62 4.31 -11.77 -29.72
CA LEU A 62 4.06 -10.34 -29.56
C LEU A 62 3.48 -9.74 -30.84
N ARG A 63 2.35 -9.03 -30.72
CA ARG A 63 1.87 -8.10 -31.76
C ARG A 63 2.55 -6.75 -31.52
N SER A 64 3.29 -6.23 -32.49
CA SER A 64 4.05 -4.98 -32.34
C SER A 64 3.48 -3.87 -33.23
N SER A 65 2.86 -2.85 -32.62
CA SER A 65 2.32 -1.67 -33.31
C SER A 65 3.09 -0.42 -32.88
N GLY A 66 4.08 -0.03 -33.69
CA GLY A 66 5.08 0.97 -33.27
C GLY A 66 5.84 0.49 -32.03
N ARG A 67 5.92 1.34 -31.00
CA ARG A 67 6.53 1.03 -29.69
C ARG A 67 5.64 0.19 -28.75
N TYR A 68 4.41 -0.15 -29.15
CA TYR A 68 3.47 -0.86 -28.29
C TYR A 68 3.46 -2.35 -28.64
N HIS A 69 3.58 -3.17 -27.61
CA HIS A 69 3.49 -4.62 -27.72
C HIS A 69 2.19 -5.10 -27.07
N TYR A 70 1.56 -6.07 -27.70
CA TYR A 70 0.36 -6.74 -27.20
C TYR A 70 0.56 -8.24 -27.25
N VAL A 71 -0.18 -8.96 -26.41
CA VAL A 71 -0.24 -10.42 -26.44
C VAL A 71 -1.68 -10.88 -26.52
N ASP A 72 -1.90 -11.97 -27.24
CA ASP A 72 -3.15 -12.71 -27.19
C ASP A 72 -3.05 -13.72 -26.05
N LEU A 73 -4.01 -13.66 -25.14
CA LEU A 73 -4.12 -14.59 -24.03
C LEU A 73 -4.75 -15.91 -24.50
N ILE A 74 -4.53 -16.97 -23.72
CA ILE A 74 -5.16 -18.28 -23.94
C ILE A 74 -6.71 -18.25 -23.87
N ASP A 75 -7.28 -17.28 -23.14
CA ASP A 75 -8.74 -17.06 -23.06
C ASP A 75 -9.33 -16.31 -24.27
N GLY A 76 -8.49 -15.88 -25.22
CA GLY A 76 -8.89 -15.17 -26.43
C GLY A 76 -8.96 -13.65 -26.31
N ALA A 77 -8.70 -13.07 -25.13
CA ALA A 77 -8.55 -11.62 -25.00
C ALA A 77 -7.15 -11.15 -25.43
N THR A 78 -7.05 -9.91 -25.91
CA THR A 78 -5.76 -9.25 -26.23
C THR A 78 -5.50 -8.12 -25.24
N VAL A 79 -4.28 -8.03 -24.71
CA VAL A 79 -3.89 -6.99 -23.75
C VAL A 79 -2.64 -6.24 -24.20
N LEU A 80 -2.56 -4.95 -23.83
CA LEU A 80 -1.32 -4.19 -23.92
C LEU A 80 -0.34 -4.71 -22.86
N VAL A 81 0.92 -4.88 -23.24
CA VAL A 81 1.98 -5.31 -22.33
C VAL A 81 3.10 -4.27 -22.22
N GLY A 82 3.86 -4.38 -21.15
CA GLY A 82 5.12 -3.69 -20.93
C GLY A 82 5.99 -4.47 -19.95
N THR A 83 7.17 -3.93 -19.65
CA THR A 83 8.04 -4.49 -18.62
C THR A 83 7.87 -3.80 -17.27
N ASP A 84 8.09 -4.56 -16.19
CA ASP A 84 8.30 -4.02 -14.85
C ASP A 84 9.78 -3.65 -14.60
N THR A 85 10.09 -3.12 -13.41
CA THR A 85 11.47 -2.76 -13.04
C THR A 85 12.41 -3.96 -12.88
N GLN A 86 11.90 -5.19 -12.96
CA GLN A 86 12.66 -6.44 -13.00
C GLN A 86 12.74 -7.02 -14.43
N ASN A 87 12.37 -6.22 -15.44
CA ASN A 87 12.34 -6.57 -16.86
C ASN A 87 11.43 -7.77 -17.21
N ARG A 88 10.40 -8.03 -16.40
CA ARG A 88 9.40 -9.08 -16.65
C ARG A 88 8.19 -8.51 -17.37
N ILE A 89 7.56 -9.31 -18.23
CA ILE A 89 6.40 -8.87 -19.03
C ILE A 89 5.13 -8.95 -18.19
N ARG A 90 4.43 -7.82 -18.07
CA ARG A 90 3.16 -7.66 -17.35
C ARG A 90 2.11 -7.04 -18.27
N ALA A 91 0.84 -7.28 -17.95
CA ALA A 91 -0.25 -6.49 -18.48
C ALA A 91 -0.07 -5.00 -18.07
N ARG A 92 -0.39 -4.08 -18.98
CA ARG A 92 -0.19 -2.64 -18.78
C ARG A 92 -1.40 -1.86 -19.30
N LEU A 93 -1.94 -0.93 -18.52
CA LEU A 93 -2.96 -0.01 -19.03
C LEU A 93 -2.32 1.09 -19.89
N PRO A 94 -3.05 1.67 -20.88
CA PRO A 94 -2.50 2.73 -21.74
C PRO A 94 -2.02 3.99 -20.99
N ASN A 95 -2.45 4.16 -19.74
CA ASN A 95 -2.12 5.27 -18.84
C ASN A 95 -0.99 4.96 -17.84
N GLU A 96 -0.26 3.86 -18.01
CA GLU A 96 0.90 3.48 -17.17
C GLU A 96 2.23 3.61 -17.93
N LEU A 97 3.28 4.02 -17.23
CA LEU A 97 4.66 3.98 -17.76
C LEU A 97 5.30 2.61 -17.55
N ILE A 98 5.24 2.11 -16.32
CA ILE A 98 5.77 0.82 -15.88
C ILE A 98 4.59 -0.14 -15.77
N ALA A 99 4.71 -1.34 -16.32
CA ALA A 99 3.60 -2.30 -16.28
C ALA A 99 3.37 -2.81 -14.85
N SER A 100 2.20 -2.51 -14.28
CA SER A 100 1.83 -2.90 -12.89
C SER A 100 0.98 -4.16 -12.82
N GLY A 101 0.25 -4.47 -13.90
CA GLY A 101 -0.77 -5.51 -13.93
C GLY A 101 -0.23 -6.93 -13.84
N PRO A 102 -1.12 -7.94 -14.00
CA PRO A 102 -0.73 -9.34 -13.85
C PRO A 102 0.49 -9.75 -14.68
N LEU A 103 1.34 -10.58 -14.08
CA LEU A 103 2.53 -11.14 -14.72
C LEU A 103 2.12 -12.13 -15.82
N LEU A 104 2.73 -12.03 -17.00
CA LEU A 104 2.41 -12.83 -18.17
C LEU A 104 3.61 -13.65 -18.62
N GLU A 105 3.38 -14.91 -18.96
CA GLU A 105 4.35 -15.79 -19.60
C GLU A 105 3.81 -16.36 -20.90
N ARG A 106 4.69 -16.54 -21.89
CA ARG A 106 4.35 -17.18 -23.14
C ARG A 106 4.15 -18.67 -22.91
N ILE A 107 3.11 -19.24 -23.51
CA ILE A 107 2.93 -20.69 -23.53
C ILE A 107 3.86 -21.28 -24.61
N GLU A 108 4.81 -22.10 -24.18
CA GLU A 108 5.79 -22.76 -25.04
C GLU A 108 5.11 -23.51 -26.20
N GLY A 109 5.70 -23.43 -27.39
CA GLY A 109 5.13 -24.02 -28.62
C GLY A 109 3.96 -23.25 -29.24
N THR A 110 3.50 -22.14 -28.64
CA THR A 110 2.38 -21.33 -29.17
C THR A 110 2.75 -19.85 -29.35
N VAL A 111 1.84 -19.05 -29.92
CA VAL A 111 1.91 -17.57 -29.89
C VAL A 111 1.10 -16.96 -28.75
N GLN A 112 0.42 -17.77 -27.94
CA GLN A 112 -0.44 -17.32 -26.85
C GLN A 112 0.32 -17.16 -25.54
N TRP A 113 -0.22 -16.31 -24.68
CA TRP A 113 0.29 -16.01 -23.35
C TRP A 113 -0.72 -16.41 -22.27
N ARG A 114 -0.25 -16.65 -21.05
CA ARG A 114 -1.08 -16.88 -19.87
C ARG A 114 -0.63 -16.00 -18.72
N GLN A 115 -1.57 -15.70 -17.83
CA GLN A 115 -1.24 -15.13 -16.53
C GLN A 115 -0.46 -16.14 -15.70
N VAL A 116 0.69 -15.73 -15.19
CA VAL A 116 1.41 -16.45 -14.14
C VAL A 116 0.61 -16.27 -12.86
N GLN A 117 -0.04 -17.35 -12.39
CA GLN A 117 -0.58 -17.33 -11.04
C GLN A 117 0.57 -17.16 -10.05
N ALA A 118 0.47 -16.19 -9.14
CA ALA A 118 1.39 -16.09 -8.03
C ALA A 118 1.39 -17.43 -7.30
N GLN A 119 2.57 -18.07 -7.16
CA GLN A 119 2.70 -19.33 -6.44
C GLN A 119 2.48 -19.09 -4.95
N SER A 120 1.21 -19.06 -4.54
CA SER A 120 0.80 -19.45 -3.19
C SER A 120 1.36 -20.85 -2.97
N GLY A 121 2.39 -20.97 -2.14
CA GLY A 121 3.24 -22.17 -2.08
C GLY A 121 2.45 -23.45 -1.80
N THR A 122 2.17 -24.22 -2.86
CA THR A 122 1.49 -25.52 -2.79
C THR A 122 2.50 -26.62 -2.50
N GLY A 123 2.93 -26.65 -1.24
CA GLY A 123 3.70 -27.74 -0.62
C GLY A 123 2.86 -28.58 0.34
N ALA A 124 1.56 -28.74 0.07
CA ALA A 124 0.66 -29.62 0.82
C ALA A 124 -0.44 -30.16 -0.10
N GLU A 125 -0.48 -31.49 -0.22
CA GLU A 125 -1.66 -32.23 -0.69
C GLU A 125 -2.91 -31.81 0.12
N PRO A 126 -4.13 -31.86 -0.47
CA PRO A 126 -5.37 -31.63 0.27
C PRO A 126 -5.55 -32.71 1.34
N SER A 127 -5.03 -32.44 2.54
CA SER A 127 -5.16 -33.30 3.71
C SER A 127 -6.62 -33.39 4.12
N GLN A 128 -7.32 -34.39 3.57
CA GLN A 128 -8.60 -34.84 4.10
C GLN A 128 -8.38 -35.35 5.52
N LEU A 129 -8.60 -34.49 6.51
CA LEU A 129 -8.68 -34.89 7.90
C LEU A 129 -9.93 -35.75 8.09
N ILE A 130 -9.74 -37.07 7.97
CA ILE A 130 -10.74 -38.07 8.35
C ILE A 130 -10.91 -37.97 9.86
N LEU A 131 -11.91 -37.21 10.29
CA LEU A 131 -12.22 -37.04 11.71
C LEU A 131 -12.92 -38.29 12.24
N THR A 132 -12.14 -39.26 12.73
CA THR A 132 -12.67 -40.45 13.39
C THR A 132 -13.31 -40.06 14.71
N ARG A 133 -14.65 -39.98 14.73
CA ARG A 133 -15.43 -39.68 15.94
C ARG A 133 -15.40 -40.86 16.89
N HIS A 134 -14.63 -40.77 17.98
CA HIS A 134 -14.85 -41.64 19.14
C HIS A 134 -16.14 -41.22 19.84
N ILE A 135 -17.13 -42.10 19.81
CA ILE A 135 -18.32 -42.03 20.66
C ILE A 135 -18.00 -42.86 21.90
N GLN A 136 -17.98 -42.24 23.08
CA GLN A 136 -18.15 -42.95 24.33
C GLN A 136 -19.64 -42.93 24.68
N ASP A 137 -20.23 -44.11 24.74
CA ASP A 137 -21.59 -44.32 25.23
C ASP A 137 -21.68 -43.95 26.72
N GLU A 138 -22.69 -43.15 27.08
CA GLU A 138 -23.51 -43.44 28.25
C GLU A 138 -24.89 -42.76 28.15
N SER A 139 -25.91 -43.58 27.92
CA SER A 139 -27.34 -43.33 28.23
C SER A 139 -27.69 -44.28 29.39
N PRO A 140 -28.60 -43.94 30.32
CA PRO A 140 -30.02 -43.68 30.03
C PRO A 140 -30.63 -42.55 30.91
N ALA A 141 -31.93 -42.21 30.94
CA ALA A 141 -33.15 -42.85 30.44
C ALA A 141 -34.25 -41.83 30.08
N ILE A 142 -35.26 -42.25 29.31
CA ILE A 142 -36.56 -41.57 29.13
C ILE A 142 -37.61 -42.28 30.02
N PRO A 143 -38.73 -41.66 30.46
CA PRO A 143 -39.97 -41.78 29.68
C PRO A 143 -41.04 -40.65 29.79
N GLU A 144 -41.68 -40.38 28.65
CA GLU A 144 -43.16 -40.25 28.44
C GLU A 144 -44.07 -39.09 28.96
N LYS A 145 -44.93 -38.67 28.00
CA LYS A 145 -46.40 -38.41 28.07
C LYS A 145 -47.01 -37.12 28.70
N ARG A 146 -47.77 -36.43 27.82
CA ARG A 146 -49.25 -36.15 27.84
C ARG A 146 -49.76 -34.69 27.98
N ALA A 147 -50.80 -34.44 27.17
CA ALA A 147 -52.04 -33.68 27.47
C ALA A 147 -52.12 -32.13 27.30
N ARG A 148 -52.43 -31.74 26.06
CA ARG A 148 -53.54 -30.84 25.61
C ARG A 148 -54.52 -30.25 26.65
N ARG A 149 -54.72 -28.92 26.56
CA ARG A 149 -56.02 -28.15 26.52
C ARG A 149 -55.66 -26.67 26.24
N GLU A 150 -56.22 -25.90 25.30
CA GLU A 150 -57.63 -25.53 25.01
C GLU A 150 -58.31 -24.93 26.26
N GLU A 151 -58.95 -23.75 26.25
CA GLU A 151 -59.75 -23.15 25.15
C GLU A 151 -60.15 -21.67 25.41
N ASP A 152 -60.78 -21.08 24.39
CA ASP A 152 -61.60 -19.84 24.34
C ASP A 152 -60.84 -18.48 24.46
N ILE A 153 -61.30 -17.31 23.95
CA ILE A 153 -62.55 -16.91 23.27
C ILE A 153 -62.25 -16.00 22.04
N GLY A 154 -63.13 -15.97 21.02
CA GLY A 154 -63.19 -14.96 19.92
C GLY A 154 -64.01 -13.70 20.30
N PRO A 155 -64.68 -12.95 19.37
CA PRO A 155 -65.01 -13.24 17.96
C PRO A 155 -64.43 -12.21 16.93
N GLU A 156 -64.05 -12.62 15.72
CA GLU A 156 -64.80 -12.65 14.43
C GLU A 156 -65.15 -11.30 13.76
N SER A 157 -64.72 -11.14 12.50
CA SER A 157 -65.59 -10.73 11.39
C SER A 157 -65.01 -11.16 10.03
N GLU A 158 -65.87 -11.53 9.09
CA GLU A 158 -65.59 -12.19 7.79
C GLU A 158 -65.27 -11.16 6.67
N GLY A 159 -64.77 -11.47 5.46
CA GLY A 159 -64.35 -12.75 4.86
C GLY A 159 -63.73 -12.60 3.44
N THR A 160 -62.80 -13.52 3.12
CA THR A 160 -62.40 -14.19 1.85
C THR A 160 -63.07 -13.87 0.47
N PRO A 161 -62.49 -14.25 -0.71
CA PRO A 161 -61.09 -14.15 -1.19
C PRO A 161 -60.89 -13.95 -2.75
N ALA A 162 -59.61 -13.94 -3.19
CA ALA A 162 -59.06 -14.61 -4.41
C ALA A 162 -58.76 -13.85 -5.75
N VAL A 163 -57.77 -14.46 -6.45
CA VAL A 163 -57.37 -14.39 -7.89
C VAL A 163 -56.18 -13.50 -8.31
N GLU A 164 -55.00 -14.15 -8.36
CA GLU A 164 -53.99 -14.20 -9.44
C GLU A 164 -53.62 -12.96 -10.29
N LYS A 165 -52.36 -12.50 -10.14
CA LYS A 165 -51.22 -12.60 -11.09
C LYS A 165 -50.27 -11.43 -10.89
N ASP A 166 -48.97 -11.70 -10.83
CA ASP A 166 -48.03 -10.87 -11.59
C ASP A 166 -46.70 -11.57 -11.90
N ASP A 167 -46.07 -11.08 -12.96
CA ASP A 167 -45.10 -11.82 -13.78
C ASP A 167 -43.63 -11.60 -13.38
N ALA A 168 -42.78 -12.60 -13.63
CA ALA A 168 -41.36 -12.55 -13.30
C ALA A 168 -40.56 -11.84 -14.38
N THR A 169 -40.19 -10.57 -14.17
CA THR A 169 -39.23 -9.86 -15.02
C THR A 169 -37.99 -9.41 -14.24
N ALA A 170 -36.82 -9.68 -14.82
CA ALA A 170 -35.53 -9.48 -14.18
C ALA A 170 -35.17 -7.99 -14.04
N THR A 171 -34.84 -7.57 -12.81
CA THR A 171 -34.37 -6.21 -12.55
C THR A 171 -32.91 -6.05 -12.98
N VAL A 172 -32.70 -5.38 -14.11
CA VAL A 172 -31.37 -4.89 -14.54
C VAL A 172 -30.82 -3.92 -13.47
N PRO A 173 -29.53 -4.01 -13.08
CA PRO A 173 -28.91 -3.02 -12.20
C PRO A 173 -28.97 -1.63 -12.84
N ARG A 174 -29.77 -0.75 -12.25
CA ARG A 174 -29.95 0.62 -12.74
C ARG A 174 -28.68 1.41 -12.41
N SER A 175 -27.97 1.90 -13.43
CA SER A 175 -26.83 2.80 -13.23
C SER A 175 -27.20 3.96 -12.30
N PRO A 176 -26.31 4.39 -11.40
CA PRO A 176 -26.59 5.54 -10.55
C PRO A 176 -26.87 6.76 -11.42
N ALA A 177 -27.91 7.51 -11.07
CA ALA A 177 -28.27 8.74 -11.80
C ALA A 177 -27.10 9.75 -11.74
N PRO A 178 -26.92 10.60 -12.78
CA PRO A 178 -25.92 11.65 -12.73
C PRO A 178 -26.17 12.58 -11.54
N LEU A 179 -25.12 12.87 -10.79
CA LEU A 179 -25.13 13.96 -9.82
C LEU A 179 -25.42 15.28 -10.55
N PRO A 180 -26.29 16.16 -10.03
CA PRO A 180 -26.46 17.50 -10.60
C PRO A 180 -25.14 18.26 -10.54
N ASP A 181 -24.78 18.92 -11.65
CA ASP A 181 -23.65 19.84 -11.80
C ASP A 181 -22.28 19.28 -11.37
N ALA A 182 -21.86 18.18 -12.00
CA ALA A 182 -20.43 17.96 -12.19
C ALA A 182 -19.84 19.17 -12.96
N PRO A 183 -18.80 19.85 -12.44
CA PRO A 183 -18.29 21.07 -13.06
C PRO A 183 -17.77 20.76 -14.46
N ILE A 184 -18.21 21.55 -15.44
CA ILE A 184 -17.93 21.27 -16.84
C ILE A 184 -16.44 21.44 -17.11
N ASP A 185 -15.80 20.37 -17.58
CA ASP A 185 -14.41 20.44 -18.02
C ASP A 185 -14.31 21.27 -19.31
N HIS A 186 -13.31 22.14 -19.38
CA HIS A 186 -13.16 23.16 -20.42
C HIS A 186 -11.75 23.14 -21.04
N TRP A 187 -11.05 22.01 -20.94
CA TRP A 187 -9.71 21.82 -21.50
C TRP A 187 -9.62 22.11 -23.01
N GLU A 188 -10.73 21.99 -23.77
CA GLU A 188 -10.78 22.30 -25.22
C GLU A 188 -10.52 23.80 -25.52
N GLN A 189 -10.63 24.65 -24.50
CA GLN A 189 -10.34 26.09 -24.55
C GLN A 189 -8.85 26.39 -24.36
N TRP A 190 -8.04 25.43 -23.94
CA TRP A 190 -6.57 25.58 -23.76
C TRP A 190 -5.79 25.47 -25.08
N ALA A 191 -6.49 25.41 -26.21
CA ALA A 191 -5.88 25.34 -27.52
C ALA A 191 -5.07 26.62 -27.85
N ILE A 192 -3.94 26.45 -28.54
CA ILE A 192 -3.00 27.53 -28.84
C ILE A 192 -2.90 27.84 -30.34
N ASP A 193 -2.79 29.13 -30.66
CA ASP A 193 -2.45 29.64 -31.98
C ASP A 193 -0.91 29.76 -32.15
N ALA A 194 -0.20 28.63 -32.02
CA ALA A 194 1.26 28.62 -32.13
C ALA A 194 1.75 28.72 -33.59
N PRO A 195 2.97 29.21 -33.86
CA PRO A 195 3.67 28.95 -35.12
C PRO A 195 4.00 27.44 -35.28
N PRO A 196 4.23 26.92 -36.49
CA PRO A 196 4.76 25.56 -36.66
C PRO A 196 6.18 25.45 -36.09
N GLY A 197 6.47 24.39 -35.31
CA GLY A 197 7.83 24.09 -34.83
C GLY A 197 8.11 24.34 -33.35
N THR A 198 7.10 24.64 -32.53
CA THR A 198 7.23 24.55 -31.06
C THR A 198 7.48 23.11 -30.64
N THR A 199 8.58 22.80 -29.95
CA THR A 199 8.96 21.41 -29.63
C THR A 199 8.11 20.72 -28.54
N HIS A 200 7.06 21.38 -28.04
CA HIS A 200 6.32 20.99 -26.84
C HIS A 200 4.80 21.18 -27.02
N ASP A 201 4.25 20.83 -28.18
CA ASP A 201 2.81 20.75 -28.42
C ASP A 201 2.38 19.43 -29.07
N ILE A 202 1.09 19.12 -28.97
CA ILE A 202 0.43 18.00 -29.66
C ILE A 202 -0.82 18.48 -30.39
N GLN A 203 -1.23 17.72 -31.40
CA GLN A 203 -2.52 17.91 -32.07
C GLN A 203 -3.58 16.92 -31.56
N ILE A 204 -4.74 17.45 -31.16
CA ILE A 204 -5.95 16.70 -30.83
C ILE A 204 -7.10 17.34 -31.62
N ASN A 205 -7.81 16.56 -32.44
CA ASN A 205 -8.94 17.03 -33.25
C ASN A 205 -8.66 18.30 -34.07
N GLY A 206 -7.46 18.41 -34.65
CA GLY A 206 -7.02 19.55 -35.46
C GLY A 206 -6.62 20.82 -34.68
N LYS A 207 -6.83 20.85 -33.36
CA LYS A 207 -6.36 21.91 -32.45
C LYS A 207 -5.00 21.52 -31.86
N ARG A 208 -4.17 22.52 -31.52
CA ARG A 208 -2.88 22.33 -30.84
C ARG A 208 -2.94 22.69 -29.37
N TYR A 209 -2.23 21.95 -28.54
CA TYR A 209 -2.19 22.12 -27.09
C TYR A 209 -0.75 22.05 -26.57
N MET A 210 -0.36 22.97 -25.69
CA MET A 210 0.94 22.90 -25.01
C MET A 210 1.00 21.67 -24.12
N VAL A 211 2.11 20.93 -24.16
CA VAL A 211 2.39 19.84 -23.22
C VAL A 211 3.46 20.22 -22.21
N LEU A 212 3.37 19.63 -21.02
CA LEU A 212 4.46 19.68 -20.03
C LEU A 212 5.74 19.06 -20.60
N PRO A 213 6.93 19.48 -20.13
CA PRO A 213 8.18 18.79 -20.43
C PRO A 213 8.07 17.31 -20.07
N GLN A 214 8.52 16.40 -20.94
CA GLN A 214 8.37 14.96 -20.68
C GLN A 214 9.39 14.41 -19.67
N GLY A 215 10.45 15.16 -19.35
CA GLY A 215 11.55 14.69 -18.52
C GLY A 215 12.55 13.86 -19.34
N PRO A 216 13.30 12.93 -18.73
CA PRO A 216 14.38 12.18 -19.41
C PRO A 216 13.88 11.06 -20.34
N ALA A 217 12.58 10.78 -20.37
CA ALA A 217 11.99 9.81 -21.29
C ALA A 217 11.51 10.53 -22.56
N GLU A 218 12.23 10.34 -23.67
CA GLU A 218 11.77 10.77 -24.99
C GLU A 218 10.65 9.83 -25.51
N ASP A 219 9.66 10.43 -26.18
CA ASP A 219 8.48 9.76 -26.75
C ASP A 219 7.75 8.81 -25.77
N THR A 220 6.92 9.39 -24.89
CA THR A 220 6.06 8.70 -23.92
C THR A 220 4.67 8.32 -24.49
N PRO A 221 3.99 7.29 -23.95
CA PRO A 221 2.61 6.92 -24.33
C PRO A 221 1.56 7.90 -23.80
N ILE A 222 1.91 8.67 -22.77
CA ILE A 222 1.07 9.64 -22.09
C ILE A 222 1.84 10.95 -22.04
N VAL A 223 1.23 12.02 -22.50
CA VAL A 223 1.69 13.39 -22.29
C VAL A 223 0.65 14.14 -21.48
N TYR A 224 0.98 15.34 -20.98
CA TYR A 224 0.05 16.14 -20.19
C TYR A 224 -0.11 17.50 -20.84
N ILE A 225 -1.30 17.81 -21.33
CA ILE A 225 -1.62 19.17 -21.78
C ILE A 225 -1.80 20.09 -20.59
N THR A 226 -1.40 21.36 -20.74
CA THR A 226 -1.51 22.38 -19.70
C THR A 226 -2.29 23.59 -20.20
N ASN A 227 -3.02 24.25 -19.31
CA ASN A 227 -3.61 25.54 -19.61
C ASN A 227 -2.49 26.59 -19.81
N PRO A 228 -2.41 27.29 -20.96
CA PRO A 228 -1.38 28.32 -21.19
C PRO A 228 -1.52 29.55 -20.28
N THR A 229 -2.69 29.82 -19.70
CA THR A 229 -2.90 30.97 -18.80
C THR A 229 -2.76 30.60 -17.31
N HIS A 230 -2.79 29.30 -16.96
CA HIS A 230 -2.61 28.79 -15.60
C HIS A 230 -1.40 27.86 -15.54
N LEU A 231 -0.20 28.46 -15.60
CA LEU A 231 1.05 27.71 -15.65
C LEU A 231 1.38 27.04 -14.30
N ILE A 232 1.53 25.71 -14.35
CA ILE A 232 1.99 24.88 -13.24
C ILE A 232 3.45 24.52 -13.49
N HIS A 233 4.31 24.69 -12.47
CA HIS A 233 5.76 24.60 -12.63
C HIS A 233 6.44 23.71 -11.60
N ASN A 234 5.92 23.64 -10.37
CA ASN A 234 6.50 22.94 -9.23
C ASN A 234 5.42 22.43 -8.27
N TYR A 235 5.83 21.69 -7.23
CA TYR A 235 4.94 21.16 -6.18
C TYR A 235 3.96 22.21 -5.64
N SER A 236 4.44 23.37 -5.20
CA SER A 236 3.60 24.41 -4.58
C SER A 236 2.55 25.01 -5.53
N SER A 237 2.83 25.05 -6.85
CA SER A 237 1.83 25.42 -7.85
C SER A 237 0.80 24.32 -8.10
N LEU A 238 1.24 23.05 -8.13
CA LEU A 238 0.36 21.90 -8.33
C LEU A 238 -0.59 21.71 -7.14
N GLU A 239 -0.07 21.66 -5.90
CA GLU A 239 -0.90 21.52 -4.69
C GLU A 239 -1.96 22.62 -4.58
N ARG A 240 -1.61 23.86 -4.93
CA ARG A 240 -2.58 24.97 -4.91
C ARG A 240 -3.71 24.71 -5.90
N VAL A 241 -3.39 24.35 -7.13
CA VAL A 241 -4.39 24.03 -8.16
C VAL A 241 -5.25 22.85 -7.73
N LEU A 242 -4.65 21.76 -7.25
CA LEU A 242 -5.38 20.59 -6.75
C LEU A 242 -6.28 20.91 -5.53
N ALA A 243 -5.97 21.94 -4.75
CA ALA A 243 -6.75 22.36 -3.60
C ALA A 243 -7.86 23.39 -3.92
N SER A 244 -7.64 24.30 -4.88
CA SER A 244 -8.55 25.44 -5.13
C SER A 244 -9.27 25.40 -6.48
N ASP A 245 -8.70 24.75 -7.50
CA ASP A 245 -9.24 24.74 -8.86
C ASP A 245 -8.82 23.45 -9.58
N LEU A 246 -9.37 22.33 -9.11
CA LEU A 246 -8.99 20.98 -9.51
C LEU A 246 -9.04 20.76 -11.04
N LEU A 247 -9.90 21.50 -11.74
CA LEU A 247 -10.02 21.42 -13.20
C LEU A 247 -8.91 22.16 -13.96
N GLN A 248 -8.10 23.03 -13.34
CA GLN A 248 -6.92 23.60 -14.00
C GLN A 248 -5.66 22.73 -13.92
N GLN A 249 -5.74 21.54 -13.30
CA GLN A 249 -4.61 20.60 -13.31
C GLN A 249 -4.28 20.14 -14.74
N PRO A 250 -3.04 19.70 -15.04
CA PRO A 250 -2.70 19.21 -16.37
C PRO A 250 -3.56 17.99 -16.75
N ARG A 251 -4.02 17.87 -18.00
CA ARG A 251 -4.82 16.72 -18.46
C ARG A 251 -3.96 15.70 -19.17
N GLY A 252 -4.11 14.42 -18.81
CA GLY A 252 -3.45 13.34 -19.53
C GLY A 252 -4.01 13.22 -20.96
N ALA A 253 -3.12 13.09 -21.93
CA ALA A 253 -3.45 12.71 -23.30
C ALA A 253 -2.71 11.40 -23.61
N ILE A 254 -3.46 10.37 -24.01
CA ILE A 254 -2.94 9.04 -24.36
C ILE A 254 -2.81 8.91 -25.88
N ARG A 255 -1.73 8.31 -26.36
CA ARG A 255 -1.57 8.03 -27.79
C ARG A 255 -2.26 6.70 -28.12
N VAL A 256 -3.38 6.76 -28.84
CA VAL A 256 -4.26 5.63 -29.16
C VAL A 256 -3.73 4.85 -30.37
N PRO A 257 -3.40 3.55 -30.21
CA PRO A 257 -2.92 2.71 -31.31
C PRO A 257 -4.08 2.16 -32.18
N PRO A 258 -3.82 1.71 -33.42
CA PRO A 258 -2.52 1.72 -34.11
C PRO A 258 -2.21 3.05 -34.82
N ALA A 259 -3.22 3.91 -35.05
CA ALA A 259 -3.06 5.14 -35.83
C ALA A 259 -2.18 6.21 -35.14
N GLY A 260 -2.00 6.11 -33.83
CA GLY A 260 -1.09 6.97 -33.09
C GLY A 260 -1.59 8.40 -32.87
N HIS A 261 -2.91 8.64 -32.99
CA HIS A 261 -3.50 9.93 -32.63
C HIS A 261 -3.61 10.08 -31.11
N TRP A 262 -3.67 11.33 -30.65
CA TRP A 262 -3.87 11.65 -29.24
C TRP A 262 -5.35 11.77 -28.90
N GLU A 263 -5.75 11.18 -27.77
CA GLU A 263 -7.05 11.41 -27.13
C GLU A 263 -6.83 11.84 -25.68
N ILE A 264 -7.73 12.66 -25.13
CA ILE A 264 -7.69 13.02 -23.71
C ILE A 264 -8.16 11.84 -22.86
N ASP A 265 -7.42 11.54 -21.80
CA ASP A 265 -7.85 10.63 -20.76
C ASP A 265 -9.06 11.28 -20.03
N PRO A 266 -10.25 10.66 -20.06
CA PRO A 266 -11.45 11.24 -19.44
C PRO A 266 -11.37 11.27 -17.91
N THR A 267 -10.34 10.67 -17.30
CA THR A 267 -10.11 10.72 -15.85
C THR A 267 -9.06 11.77 -15.49
N LEU A 268 -9.39 12.60 -14.51
CA LEU A 268 -8.43 13.54 -13.93
C LEU A 268 -7.23 12.78 -13.35
N PRO A 269 -5.98 13.25 -13.58
CA PRO A 269 -4.78 12.61 -13.02
C PRO A 269 -4.80 12.52 -11.49
N PHE A 270 -5.32 13.55 -10.82
CA PHE A 270 -5.48 13.61 -9.37
C PHE A 270 -6.89 14.14 -9.01
N LEU A 271 -7.42 13.66 -7.88
CA LEU A 271 -8.77 14.00 -7.38
C LEU A 271 -8.72 14.83 -6.08
N GLN A 272 -7.52 15.06 -5.55
CA GLN A 272 -7.22 15.79 -4.32
C GLN A 272 -5.74 16.22 -4.36
N PRO A 273 -5.28 17.12 -3.46
CA PRO A 273 -3.86 17.42 -3.28
C PRO A 273 -3.03 16.15 -2.97
N LEU A 274 -1.77 16.13 -3.39
CA LEU A 274 -0.85 15.00 -3.25
C LEU A 274 -0.71 14.57 -1.79
N ALA A 275 -0.64 15.52 -0.85
CA ALA A 275 -0.61 15.24 0.59
C ALA A 275 -1.88 14.51 1.11
N GLY A 276 -3.02 14.67 0.43
CA GLY A 276 -4.25 13.94 0.74
C GLY A 276 -4.13 12.45 0.45
N TYR A 277 -3.44 12.06 -0.62
CA TYR A 277 -3.14 10.65 -0.92
C TYR A 277 -2.20 10.05 0.15
N VAL A 278 -1.17 10.79 0.58
CA VAL A 278 -0.28 10.36 1.66
C VAL A 278 -1.07 10.15 2.96
N ALA A 279 -2.00 11.06 3.28
CA ALA A 279 -2.80 11.02 4.52
C ALA A 279 -3.71 9.78 4.62
N VAL A 280 -4.15 9.20 3.50
CA VAL A 280 -4.94 7.96 3.48
C VAL A 280 -4.10 6.75 3.91
N HIS A 281 -2.84 6.69 3.49
CA HIS A 281 -1.96 5.53 3.72
C HIS A 281 -1.04 5.66 4.94
N PHE A 282 -0.84 6.88 5.45
CA PHE A 282 -0.04 7.19 6.65
C PHE A 282 -0.83 8.12 7.58
N PRO A 283 -1.97 7.64 8.12
CA PRO A 283 -2.96 8.50 8.76
C PRO A 283 -2.50 9.12 10.08
N GLU A 284 -1.38 8.67 10.66
CA GLU A 284 -0.88 9.15 11.95
C GLU A 284 0.24 10.20 11.84
N LEU A 285 0.70 10.53 10.63
CA LEU A 285 1.69 11.59 10.41
C LEU A 285 1.13 12.99 10.70
N SER A 286 2.02 13.91 11.11
CA SER A 286 1.69 15.32 11.31
C SER A 286 1.36 16.01 9.99
N ALA A 287 0.58 17.10 10.04
CA ALA A 287 0.20 17.84 8.83
C ALA A 287 1.41 18.38 8.05
N THR A 288 2.43 18.90 8.74
CA THR A 288 3.70 19.32 8.12
C THR A 288 4.41 18.13 7.45
N CYS A 289 4.47 16.98 8.12
CA CYS A 289 5.15 15.80 7.60
C CYS A 289 4.45 15.25 6.33
N LEU A 290 3.12 15.19 6.31
CA LEU A 290 2.34 14.78 5.13
C LEU A 290 2.66 15.65 3.90
N GLN A 291 2.80 16.96 4.08
CA GLN A 291 3.20 17.91 3.03
C GLN A 291 4.66 17.71 2.58
N GLN A 292 5.58 17.50 3.52
CA GLN A 292 6.98 17.21 3.20
C GLN A 292 7.15 15.88 2.44
N VAL A 293 6.39 14.83 2.81
CA VAL A 293 6.38 13.53 2.13
C VAL A 293 5.85 13.67 0.71
N ALA A 294 4.71 14.32 0.51
CA ALA A 294 4.15 14.54 -0.82
C ALA A 294 5.07 15.39 -1.72
N LYS A 295 5.71 16.42 -1.17
CA LYS A 295 6.73 17.18 -1.89
C LYS A 295 7.92 16.32 -2.28
N ARG A 296 8.43 15.49 -1.35
CA ARG A 296 9.58 14.61 -1.63
C ARG A 296 9.26 13.54 -2.67
N GLN A 297 8.06 12.99 -2.63
CA GLN A 297 7.55 12.06 -3.63
C GLN A 297 7.43 12.73 -5.01
N PHE A 298 6.94 13.97 -5.08
CA PHE A 298 6.93 14.78 -6.30
C PHE A 298 8.34 14.99 -6.86
N GLU A 299 9.31 15.37 -6.02
CA GLU A 299 10.71 15.54 -6.45
C GLU A 299 11.32 14.26 -7.01
N LEU A 300 11.11 13.12 -6.32
CA LEU A 300 11.61 11.80 -6.74
C LEU A 300 10.92 11.29 -8.02
N ALA A 301 9.65 11.64 -8.24
CA ALA A 301 8.92 11.26 -9.45
C ALA A 301 9.39 12.06 -10.67
N ASN A 302 9.66 13.36 -10.50
CA ASN A 302 10.09 14.27 -11.57
C ASN A 302 11.62 14.36 -11.76
N GLY A 303 12.41 13.86 -10.81
CA GLY A 303 13.87 14.03 -10.77
C GLY A 303 14.34 15.46 -10.47
N SER A 304 13.43 16.38 -10.13
CA SER A 304 13.71 17.79 -9.82
C SER A 304 12.54 18.42 -9.07
N ASP A 305 12.67 19.69 -8.66
CA ASP A 305 11.57 20.49 -8.11
C ASP A 305 10.55 20.95 -9.18
N ARG A 306 10.79 20.64 -10.46
CA ARG A 306 9.96 21.03 -11.60
C ARG A 306 9.04 19.91 -12.08
N ILE A 307 7.84 20.27 -12.50
CA ILE A 307 6.83 19.34 -13.00
C ILE A 307 7.17 18.81 -14.40
N THR A 308 6.93 17.52 -14.62
CA THR A 308 7.14 16.81 -15.88
C THR A 308 5.98 15.84 -16.15
N GLY A 309 5.70 15.54 -17.43
CA GLY A 309 4.68 14.56 -17.80
C GLY A 309 4.98 13.16 -17.22
N THR A 310 6.22 12.69 -17.34
CA THR A 310 6.68 11.42 -16.76
C THR A 310 6.47 11.36 -15.25
N GLY A 311 6.84 12.43 -14.52
CA GLY A 311 6.66 12.49 -13.07
C GLY A 311 5.20 12.48 -12.63
N LEU A 312 4.29 13.12 -13.38
CA LEU A 312 2.85 13.02 -13.09
C LEU A 312 2.29 11.62 -13.29
N THR A 313 2.68 10.90 -14.35
CA THR A 313 2.27 9.50 -14.50
C THR A 313 2.82 8.62 -13.38
N LEU A 314 4.07 8.85 -12.94
CA LEU A 314 4.68 8.09 -11.84
C LEU A 314 3.97 8.33 -10.49
N LEU A 315 3.54 9.57 -10.20
CA LEU A 315 2.72 9.88 -9.03
C LEU A 315 1.36 9.18 -9.11
N ARG A 316 0.67 9.30 -10.25
CA ARG A 316 -0.62 8.64 -10.50
C ARG A 316 -0.52 7.12 -10.35
N GLN A 317 0.55 6.51 -10.89
CA GLN A 317 0.85 5.08 -10.72
C GLN A 317 1.00 4.74 -9.24
N THR A 318 1.85 5.48 -8.51
CA THR A 318 2.13 5.20 -7.09
C THR A 318 0.85 5.23 -6.24
N PHE A 319 -0.06 6.18 -6.49
CA PHE A 319 -1.34 6.24 -5.78
C PHE A 319 -2.33 5.15 -6.19
N ASN A 320 -2.32 4.74 -7.46
CA ASN A 320 -3.12 3.59 -7.92
C ASN A 320 -2.61 2.28 -7.31
N ASP A 321 -1.28 2.09 -7.25
CA ASP A 321 -0.65 0.92 -6.66
C ASP A 321 -0.93 0.83 -5.15
N TRP A 322 -0.86 1.96 -4.42
CA TRP A 322 -1.28 2.05 -3.02
C TRP A 322 -2.75 1.66 -2.82
N LYS A 323 -3.64 2.05 -3.74
CA LYS A 323 -5.08 1.72 -3.68
C LYS A 323 -5.36 0.24 -4.00
N ALA A 324 -4.61 -0.36 -4.93
CA ALA A 324 -4.75 -1.75 -5.34
C ALA A 324 -4.04 -2.75 -4.40
N GLY A 325 -3.02 -2.29 -3.65
CA GLY A 325 -2.12 -3.18 -2.90
C GLY A 325 -1.09 -3.87 -3.79
N ASN A 326 -0.75 -3.26 -4.93
CA ASN A 326 0.21 -3.80 -5.89
C ASN A 326 1.65 -3.87 -5.32
N THR A 327 2.52 -4.60 -6.01
CA THR A 327 3.97 -4.45 -5.82
C THR A 327 4.38 -3.06 -6.28
N TYR A 328 5.20 -2.34 -5.50
CA TYR A 328 5.71 -1.02 -5.82
C TYR A 328 7.01 -1.14 -6.63
N PRO A 329 7.02 -0.86 -7.94
CA PRO A 329 8.23 -1.03 -8.75
C PRO A 329 9.32 -0.01 -8.39
N ARG A 330 8.90 1.10 -7.76
CA ARG A 330 9.68 2.24 -7.27
C ARG A 330 9.39 2.43 -5.77
N ALA A 331 9.92 1.54 -4.93
CA ALA A 331 9.65 1.54 -3.49
C ALA A 331 9.97 2.89 -2.82
N GLU A 332 10.99 3.59 -3.32
CA GLU A 332 11.39 4.94 -2.90
C GLU A 332 10.34 6.03 -3.19
N LEU A 333 9.38 5.80 -4.08
CA LEU A 333 8.18 6.63 -4.24
C LEU A 333 7.03 6.20 -3.32
N ALA A 334 7.00 4.94 -2.90
CA ALA A 334 5.84 4.36 -2.22
C ALA A 334 5.94 4.34 -0.69
N ASP A 335 7.16 4.44 -0.12
CA ASP A 335 7.39 4.38 1.32
C ASP A 335 8.16 5.61 1.86
N PRO A 336 7.56 6.43 2.74
CA PRO A 336 8.18 7.61 3.34
C PRO A 336 9.48 7.33 4.11
N LEU A 337 9.70 6.12 4.65
CA LEU A 337 10.96 5.76 5.31
C LEU A 337 12.10 5.60 4.32
N LEU A 338 11.80 5.22 3.06
CA LEU A 338 12.77 5.14 1.97
C LEU A 338 13.09 6.52 1.37
N MET A 339 12.15 7.47 1.47
CA MET A 339 12.33 8.87 1.05
C MET A 339 13.27 9.69 1.95
N LEU A 340 13.49 9.25 3.20
CA LEU A 340 14.32 9.95 4.17
C LEU A 340 15.80 9.99 3.72
N PRO A 341 16.47 11.16 3.86
CA PRO A 341 17.93 11.24 3.72
C PRO A 341 18.61 10.54 4.91
N SER A 342 19.74 9.88 4.65
CA SER A 342 20.57 9.32 5.72
C SER A 342 21.22 10.43 6.52
N MET A 343 21.14 10.36 7.85
CA MET A 343 21.77 11.33 8.75
C MET A 343 23.06 10.78 9.36
N ILE A 344 24.04 11.68 9.51
CA ILE A 344 25.37 11.38 10.04
C ILE A 344 25.35 11.40 11.58
N THR A 345 26.13 10.51 12.18
CA THR A 345 26.41 10.52 13.63
C THR A 345 27.60 11.43 13.92
N LEU A 346 27.46 12.34 14.89
CA LEU A 346 28.51 13.26 15.32
C LEU A 346 29.24 12.70 16.56
N GLU A 347 30.57 12.76 16.51
CA GLU A 347 31.49 12.16 17.51
C GLU A 347 32.54 13.17 18.02
N PRO A 348 32.15 14.29 18.68
CA PRO A 348 33.10 15.07 19.48
C PRO A 348 33.67 14.25 20.66
N GLU A 349 34.84 14.64 21.16
CA GLU A 349 35.76 13.86 22.02
C GLU A 349 35.14 13.06 23.19
N ASN A 350 33.99 13.50 23.74
CA ASN A 350 33.29 12.81 24.82
C ASN A 350 31.75 12.76 24.64
N ALA A 351 31.23 12.89 23.42
CA ALA A 351 29.81 12.60 23.15
C ALA A 351 29.58 12.01 21.75
N ARG A 352 28.77 10.96 21.65
CA ARG A 352 28.25 10.44 20.39
C ARG A 352 26.78 10.79 20.27
N PHE A 353 26.35 11.51 19.23
CA PHE A 353 24.95 11.84 19.05
C PHE A 353 24.56 12.09 17.58
N MET A 354 23.30 11.86 17.26
CA MET A 354 22.70 12.29 16.01
C MET A 354 21.89 13.56 16.26
N ALA A 355 22.19 14.62 15.51
CA ALA A 355 21.42 15.86 15.55
C ALA A 355 20.10 15.66 14.80
N LEU A 356 19.00 16.11 15.39
CA LEU A 356 17.68 16.06 14.77
C LEU A 356 17.29 17.45 14.24
N PRO A 357 16.87 17.58 12.98
CA PRO A 357 16.29 18.82 12.47
C PRO A 357 14.97 19.13 13.18
N LEU A 358 14.55 20.40 13.13
CA LEU A 358 13.24 20.83 13.62
C LEU A 358 12.10 20.29 12.73
N PRO A 359 10.90 20.02 13.29
CA PRO A 359 9.78 19.46 12.52
C PRO A 359 9.35 20.33 11.32
N ASP A 360 9.38 21.67 11.48
CA ASP A 360 9.01 22.62 10.41
C ASP A 360 10.22 23.14 9.60
N GLY A 361 11.34 22.40 9.59
CA GLY A 361 12.58 22.82 8.92
C GLY A 361 12.49 22.87 7.38
N GLU A 362 12.93 23.99 6.79
CA GLU A 362 13.24 24.29 5.37
C GLU A 362 12.27 23.75 4.27
N GLY A 363 11.09 23.26 4.63
CA GLY A 363 10.14 22.66 3.71
C GLY A 363 10.67 21.43 2.96
N SER A 364 11.61 20.67 3.53
CA SER A 364 12.13 19.42 2.95
C SER A 364 11.93 18.24 3.90
N LEU A 365 11.75 17.03 3.37
CA LEU A 365 11.57 15.84 4.19
C LEU A 365 12.93 15.39 4.77
N GLN A 366 13.10 15.60 6.08
CA GLN A 366 14.30 15.17 6.81
C GLN A 366 14.00 14.11 7.89
N ARG A 367 12.75 14.02 8.33
CA ARG A 367 12.27 13.16 9.42
C ARG A 367 10.79 12.85 9.22
N LEU A 368 10.31 11.74 9.78
CA LEU A 368 8.87 11.51 9.95
C LEU A 368 8.45 11.94 11.36
N ASP A 369 7.35 12.67 11.45
CA ASP A 369 6.71 13.10 12.69
C ASP A 369 5.30 12.53 12.77
N PHE A 370 5.03 11.76 13.82
CA PHE A 370 3.71 11.20 14.12
C PHE A 370 3.03 12.03 15.21
N ASP A 371 1.84 12.56 14.90
CA ASP A 371 1.11 13.50 15.76
C ASP A 371 0.30 12.74 16.84
N PRO A 372 0.65 12.87 18.13
CA PRO A 372 -0.06 12.17 19.21
C PRO A 372 -1.55 12.50 19.33
N ASN A 373 -2.02 13.59 18.71
CA ASN A 373 -3.45 13.87 18.64
C ASN A 373 -4.24 12.83 17.84
N ARG A 374 -3.57 12.00 17.02
CA ARG A 374 -4.16 10.97 16.17
C ARG A 374 -4.24 9.60 16.86
N PHE A 375 -3.50 9.40 17.96
CA PHE A 375 -3.43 8.18 18.77
C PHE A 375 -3.36 8.51 20.28
N LYS A 376 -4.26 9.39 20.73
CA LYS A 376 -4.22 10.01 22.08
C LYS A 376 -4.25 9.00 23.23
N LEU A 377 -5.01 7.91 23.07
CA LEU A 377 -5.20 6.90 24.12
C LEU A 377 -3.94 6.07 24.31
N GLU A 378 -3.36 5.59 23.21
CA GLU A 378 -2.10 4.85 23.24
C GLU A 378 -0.93 5.71 23.71
N TRP A 379 -0.90 6.99 23.31
CA TRP A 379 0.11 7.94 23.78
C TRP A 379 0.01 8.18 25.29
N SER A 380 -1.18 8.46 25.82
CA SER A 380 -1.37 8.75 27.24
C SER A 380 -1.09 7.54 28.14
N HIS A 381 -1.37 6.32 27.67
CA HIS A 381 -1.01 5.08 28.36
C HIS A 381 0.50 4.77 28.30
N PHE A 382 1.17 5.07 27.19
CA PHE A 382 2.60 4.80 27.00
C PHE A 382 3.52 5.77 27.75
N MET A 383 3.21 7.07 27.71
CA MET A 383 4.10 8.15 28.16
C MET A 383 4.48 8.16 29.66
N PRO A 384 3.70 7.62 30.61
CA PRO A 384 4.11 7.53 32.02
C PRO A 384 5.23 6.51 32.29
N SER A 385 5.20 5.35 31.60
CA SER A 385 6.20 4.29 31.78
C SER A 385 7.43 4.53 30.90
N GLN A 386 7.21 4.65 29.59
CA GLN A 386 8.23 4.64 28.56
C GLN A 386 9.28 3.51 28.72
N SER A 387 8.96 2.38 29.37
CA SER A 387 9.92 1.27 29.55
C SER A 387 10.42 0.74 28.20
N GLY A 388 11.55 0.03 28.19
CA GLY A 388 12.07 -0.55 26.94
C GLY A 388 11.06 -1.49 26.26
N GLN A 389 10.24 -2.20 27.07
CA GLN A 389 9.19 -3.09 26.56
C GLN A 389 7.97 -2.32 26.05
N ASP A 390 7.53 -1.29 26.77
CA ASP A 390 6.35 -0.50 26.39
C ASP A 390 6.64 0.38 25.18
N LEU A 391 7.87 0.86 25.03
CA LEU A 391 8.34 1.59 23.85
C LEU A 391 8.33 0.70 22.58
N LYS A 392 8.75 -0.57 22.68
CA LYS A 392 8.62 -1.53 21.58
C LYS A 392 7.16 -1.87 21.27
N ARG A 393 6.32 -2.12 22.30
CA ARG A 393 4.87 -2.39 22.12
C ARG A 393 4.15 -1.23 21.45
N PHE A 394 4.34 0.00 21.95
CA PHE A 394 3.76 1.21 21.40
C PHE A 394 4.19 1.41 19.94
N THR A 395 5.50 1.31 19.65
CA THR A 395 6.01 1.50 18.29
C THR A 395 5.53 0.41 17.34
N ALA A 396 5.44 -0.85 17.78
CA ALA A 396 4.91 -1.94 16.98
C ALA A 396 3.42 -1.73 16.62
N ALA A 397 2.62 -1.17 17.55
CA ALA A 397 1.23 -0.81 17.28
C ALA A 397 1.12 0.38 16.30
N LEU A 398 1.89 1.44 16.51
CA LEU A 398 1.99 2.60 15.62
C LEU A 398 2.33 2.17 14.18
N LEU A 399 3.38 1.37 14.01
CA LEU A 399 3.79 0.87 12.69
C LEU A 399 2.71 0.00 12.04
N LYS A 400 2.05 -0.90 12.79
CA LYS A 400 0.95 -1.71 12.25
C LYS A 400 -0.23 -0.85 11.74
N ARG A 401 -0.60 0.23 12.45
CA ARG A 401 -1.66 1.16 12.01
C ARG A 401 -1.29 2.00 10.79
N ASN A 402 0.00 2.13 10.46
CA ASN A 402 0.49 2.75 9.21
C ASN A 402 0.88 1.72 8.14
N GLY A 403 0.36 0.49 8.22
CA GLY A 403 0.44 -0.52 7.16
C GLY A 403 1.71 -1.38 7.13
N TYR A 404 2.56 -1.34 8.17
CA TYR A 404 3.76 -2.16 8.25
C TYR A 404 3.50 -3.51 8.96
N ASN A 405 4.14 -4.59 8.50
CA ASN A 405 4.19 -5.84 9.26
C ASN A 405 5.41 -5.79 10.19
N VAL A 406 5.18 -5.85 11.50
CA VAL A 406 6.23 -5.84 12.53
C VAL A 406 6.46 -7.26 13.03
N PHE A 407 7.72 -7.69 13.11
CA PHE A 407 8.13 -8.97 13.70
C PHE A 407 7.79 -9.02 15.20
N ASP A 408 7.75 -10.22 15.78
CA ASP A 408 7.51 -10.39 17.20
C ASP A 408 8.57 -9.70 18.05
N ILE A 409 8.12 -8.97 19.07
CA ILE A 409 9.01 -8.18 19.93
C ILE A 409 9.72 -9.09 20.94
N SER A 410 11.05 -9.03 20.97
CA SER A 410 11.85 -9.63 22.05
C SER A 410 11.39 -9.12 23.44
N PRO A 411 11.53 -9.90 24.53
CA PRO A 411 11.37 -9.42 25.90
C PRO A 411 12.50 -8.49 26.38
N SER A 412 13.67 -8.46 25.72
CA SER A 412 14.86 -7.71 26.21
C SER A 412 14.62 -6.20 26.26
N THR A 413 14.75 -5.58 27.43
CA THR A 413 14.57 -4.12 27.61
C THR A 413 15.80 -3.29 27.26
N SER A 414 16.96 -3.94 27.12
CA SER A 414 18.23 -3.33 26.70
C SER A 414 18.26 -3.10 25.19
N PHE A 415 18.80 -1.96 24.75
CA PHE A 415 18.89 -1.56 23.33
C PHE A 415 17.57 -1.78 22.54
N PRO A 416 16.43 -1.22 23.00
CA PRO A 416 15.12 -1.54 22.46
C PRO A 416 15.05 -1.21 20.97
N ALA A 417 14.67 -2.20 20.16
CA ALA A 417 14.52 -2.08 18.72
C ALA A 417 13.29 -2.87 18.24
N VAL A 418 12.81 -2.53 17.04
CA VAL A 418 11.79 -3.29 16.31
C VAL A 418 12.26 -3.48 14.86
N VAL A 419 11.91 -4.64 14.29
CA VAL A 419 12.16 -5.00 12.90
C VAL A 419 10.82 -5.13 12.20
N PHE A 420 10.71 -4.57 10.99
CA PHE A 420 9.47 -4.56 10.24
C PHE A 420 9.70 -4.43 8.74
N ASN A 421 8.68 -4.76 7.96
CA ASN A 421 8.63 -4.53 6.51
C ASN A 421 7.28 -3.92 6.13
N ARG A 422 7.09 -3.61 4.85
CA ARG A 422 5.80 -3.18 4.31
C ARG A 422 5.43 -4.07 3.11
N PRO A 423 4.16 -4.46 2.95
CA PRO A 423 3.72 -5.11 1.71
C PRO A 423 4.02 -4.23 0.50
N GLY A 424 4.34 -4.85 -0.63
CA GLY A 424 4.62 -4.17 -1.90
C GLY A 424 6.10 -3.96 -2.22
N HIS A 425 7.03 -4.10 -1.27
CA HIS A 425 8.47 -4.12 -1.54
C HIS A 425 9.24 -5.02 -0.57
N ASP A 426 10.52 -5.28 -0.85
CA ASP A 426 11.38 -6.23 -0.13
C ASP A 426 12.36 -5.59 0.88
N PHE A 427 12.34 -4.26 1.03
CA PHE A 427 13.11 -3.56 2.07
C PHE A 427 12.69 -4.00 3.48
N LEU A 428 13.69 -4.16 4.35
CA LEU A 428 13.52 -4.49 5.76
C LEU A 428 14.03 -3.31 6.62
N PHE A 429 13.20 -2.85 7.55
CA PHE A 429 13.53 -1.72 8.41
C PHE A 429 13.99 -2.21 9.79
N PHE A 430 15.11 -1.65 10.28
CA PHE A 430 15.59 -1.84 11.64
C PHE A 430 15.52 -0.51 12.40
N LEU A 431 14.54 -0.36 13.28
CA LEU A 431 14.33 0.87 14.04
C LEU A 431 14.76 0.69 15.49
N SER A 432 15.77 1.46 15.91
CA SER A 432 16.15 1.56 17.32
C SER A 432 15.45 2.70 18.01
N LEU A 433 15.06 2.44 19.25
CA LEU A 433 14.13 3.27 20.00
C LEU A 433 14.88 4.01 21.12
N HIS A 434 14.68 5.32 21.14
CA HIS A 434 15.36 6.24 22.05
C HIS A 434 14.32 7.13 22.75
N ARG A 435 14.64 7.59 23.97
CA ARG A 435 13.84 8.65 24.63
C ARG A 435 14.52 9.99 24.35
N ILE A 436 13.87 10.85 23.58
CA ILE A 436 14.52 12.00 22.95
C ILE A 436 14.10 13.29 23.68
N ARG A 437 15.09 13.98 24.27
CA ARG A 437 14.89 15.30 24.91
C ARG A 437 15.65 16.34 24.09
N GLY A 438 14.95 17.34 23.58
CA GLY A 438 15.53 18.32 22.66
C GLY A 438 15.85 17.72 21.28
N GLN A 439 16.89 18.24 20.64
CA GLN A 439 17.25 17.96 19.23
C GLN A 439 18.41 16.95 19.07
N LYS A 440 18.63 16.04 20.03
CA LYS A 440 19.73 15.07 19.99
C LYS A 440 19.26 13.67 20.36
N ILE A 441 19.54 12.70 19.48
CA ILE A 441 19.55 11.29 19.88
C ILE A 441 20.95 10.99 20.41
N HIS A 442 21.07 10.94 21.74
CA HIS A 442 22.32 10.53 22.38
C HIS A 442 22.57 9.04 22.12
N LEU A 443 23.76 8.75 21.62
CA LEU A 443 24.23 7.39 21.36
C LEU A 443 25.31 7.04 22.38
N PRO A 444 25.43 5.77 22.76
CA PRO A 444 26.49 5.36 23.67
C PRO A 444 27.86 5.43 22.99
N LEU A 445 28.85 5.92 23.73
CA LEU A 445 30.16 6.31 23.23
C LEU A 445 31.02 5.17 22.68
N ASN A 446 31.01 3.99 23.33
CA ASN A 446 31.88 2.85 22.99
C ASN A 446 31.08 1.53 22.89
N LEU A 447 29.77 1.60 22.66
CA LEU A 447 28.85 0.48 22.89
C LEU A 447 28.13 0.07 21.60
N ASP A 448 28.77 -0.81 20.83
CA ASP A 448 28.05 -1.79 20.01
C ASP A 448 27.28 -2.71 20.99
N PRO A 449 25.99 -3.04 20.78
CA PRO A 449 25.30 -4.07 21.56
C PRO A 449 26.12 -5.36 21.74
N LYS A 450 26.93 -5.75 20.74
CA LYS A 450 27.86 -6.89 20.83
C LYS A 450 28.88 -6.74 21.96
N SER A 451 29.37 -5.52 22.26
CA SER A 451 30.32 -5.27 23.36
C SER A 451 29.67 -5.28 24.75
N TRP A 452 28.33 -5.26 24.82
CA TRP A 452 27.55 -5.55 26.03
C TRP A 452 27.14 -7.02 26.16
N GLY A 453 27.58 -7.89 25.24
CA GLY A 453 27.14 -9.28 25.16
C GLY A 453 25.70 -9.45 24.67
N VAL A 454 25.00 -8.37 24.29
CA VAL A 454 23.61 -8.44 23.84
C VAL A 454 23.57 -8.80 22.35
N SER A 455 23.28 -10.06 22.05
CA SER A 455 23.19 -10.53 20.68
C SER A 455 22.07 -9.82 19.89
N LEU A 456 22.13 -9.87 18.55
CA LEU A 456 21.02 -9.39 17.72
C LEU A 456 19.73 -10.19 17.99
N GLY A 457 19.86 -11.49 18.25
CA GLY A 457 18.75 -12.36 18.65
C GLY A 457 18.09 -11.93 19.97
N GLU A 458 18.86 -11.46 20.94
CA GLU A 458 18.29 -10.88 22.17
C GLU A 458 17.61 -9.53 21.96
N GLN A 459 18.11 -8.67 21.07
CA GLN A 459 17.50 -7.35 20.82
C GLN A 459 16.14 -7.45 20.14
N VAL A 460 16.03 -8.28 19.09
CA VAL A 460 14.86 -8.30 18.19
C VAL A 460 14.18 -9.66 18.05
N GLY A 461 14.71 -10.71 18.67
CA GLY A 461 14.22 -12.08 18.53
C GLY A 461 14.89 -12.83 17.38
N THR A 462 14.97 -14.16 17.48
CA THR A 462 15.74 -15.01 16.55
C THR A 462 15.28 -14.87 15.09
N SER A 463 13.96 -14.87 14.84
CA SER A 463 13.40 -14.76 13.49
C SER A 463 13.72 -13.41 12.84
N ALA A 464 13.53 -12.31 13.59
CA ALA A 464 13.89 -10.98 13.11
C ALA A 464 15.40 -10.83 12.88
N ALA A 465 16.24 -11.38 13.77
CA ALA A 465 17.69 -11.35 13.62
C ALA A 465 18.16 -12.07 12.34
N GLN A 466 17.59 -13.24 12.03
CA GLN A 466 17.86 -13.97 10.79
C GLN A 466 17.44 -13.16 9.56
N ALA A 467 16.24 -12.57 9.56
CA ALA A 467 15.76 -11.73 8.48
C ALA A 467 16.65 -10.50 8.23
N VAL A 468 17.13 -9.85 9.31
CA VAL A 468 18.06 -8.71 9.22
C VAL A 468 19.42 -9.13 8.67
N ILE A 469 19.97 -10.27 9.10
CA ILE A 469 21.24 -10.78 8.57
C ILE A 469 21.14 -11.07 7.07
N GLN A 470 20.07 -11.75 6.62
CA GLN A 470 19.84 -12.05 5.21
C GLN A 470 19.66 -10.78 4.38
N ALA A 471 18.74 -9.90 4.78
CA ALA A 471 18.49 -8.66 4.05
C ALA A 471 19.72 -7.73 4.03
N ASN A 472 20.57 -7.77 5.04
CA ASN A 472 21.80 -6.98 5.08
C ASN A 472 22.85 -7.49 4.08
N ALA A 473 23.00 -8.80 3.93
CA ALA A 473 23.86 -9.40 2.90
C ALA A 473 23.43 -8.97 1.48
N GLU A 474 22.12 -8.77 1.27
CA GLU A 474 21.52 -8.29 0.02
C GLU A 474 21.41 -6.75 -0.06
N LYS A 475 21.91 -6.00 0.94
CA LYS A 475 21.83 -4.53 1.04
C LYS A 475 20.40 -3.94 1.06
N ARG A 476 19.42 -4.73 1.49
CA ARG A 476 17.99 -4.37 1.62
C ARG A 476 17.57 -3.88 3.02
N VAL A 477 18.50 -3.76 3.96
CA VAL A 477 18.22 -3.21 5.30
C VAL A 477 18.31 -1.70 5.30
N VAL A 478 17.29 -1.04 5.85
CA VAL A 478 17.26 0.39 6.12
C VAL A 478 17.33 0.62 7.63
N TRP A 479 18.43 1.25 8.06
CA TRP A 479 18.70 1.55 9.46
C TRP A 479 18.00 2.84 9.86
N LEU A 480 17.24 2.77 10.96
CA LEU A 480 16.42 3.88 11.46
C LEU A 480 16.68 4.11 12.96
N ARG A 481 16.46 5.35 13.39
CA ARG A 481 16.38 5.74 14.80
C ARG A 481 15.11 6.53 15.03
N GLY A 482 14.51 6.40 16.20
CA GLY A 482 13.29 7.12 16.52
C GLY A 482 12.84 6.94 17.96
N GLY A 483 11.67 7.49 18.27
CA GLY A 483 11.09 7.43 19.61
C GLY A 483 10.30 8.69 19.99
N PRO A 484 9.76 8.75 21.21
CA PRO A 484 9.11 9.95 21.72
C PRO A 484 10.12 11.10 21.85
N GLN A 485 9.81 12.23 21.22
CA GLN A 485 10.55 13.49 21.33
C GLN A 485 9.73 14.50 22.13
N THR A 486 10.39 15.13 23.11
CA THR A 486 9.90 16.35 23.77
C THR A 486 10.86 17.51 23.49
N LEU A 487 10.33 18.60 22.98
CA LEU A 487 11.06 19.81 22.59
C LEU A 487 10.32 21.04 23.14
N ALA A 488 11.03 21.98 23.76
CA ALA A 488 10.43 22.96 24.68
C ALA A 488 9.36 23.89 24.07
N THR A 489 9.41 24.13 22.76
CA THR A 489 8.51 25.06 22.03
C THR A 489 7.60 24.37 21.03
N TYR A 490 7.54 23.03 21.03
CA TYR A 490 6.79 22.24 20.05
C TYR A 490 5.89 21.21 20.74
N PRO A 491 4.78 20.80 20.11
CA PRO A 491 4.04 19.62 20.54
C PRO A 491 4.95 18.40 20.66
N GLN A 492 4.64 17.51 21.60
CA GLN A 492 5.28 16.20 21.64
C GLN A 492 4.97 15.43 20.36
N THR A 493 5.91 14.59 19.92
CA THR A 493 5.84 13.83 18.67
C THR A 493 6.53 12.49 18.87
N PHE A 494 6.15 11.46 18.11
CA PHE A 494 7.04 10.33 17.89
C PHE A 494 7.79 10.58 16.58
N VAL A 495 9.12 10.63 16.62
CA VAL A 495 9.95 10.97 15.45
C VAL A 495 10.67 9.72 14.94
N ILE A 496 10.83 9.59 13.61
CA ILE A 496 11.68 8.59 12.96
C ILE A 496 12.60 9.29 11.96
N VAL A 497 13.88 8.88 11.95
CA VAL A 497 14.93 9.35 11.05
C VAL A 497 15.77 8.18 10.53
N ARG A 498 16.40 8.35 9.38
CA ARG A 498 17.29 7.36 8.76
C ARG A 498 18.73 7.55 9.22
N ASP A 499 19.40 6.45 9.52
CA ASP A 499 20.81 6.39 9.90
C ASP A 499 21.63 5.82 8.73
N GLU A 500 22.79 6.40 8.49
CA GLU A 500 23.75 5.88 7.51
C GLU A 500 24.49 4.63 8.02
N ASN A 501 24.64 4.51 9.34
CA ASN A 501 25.51 3.50 9.95
C ASN A 501 24.83 2.13 10.08
N SER A 502 25.35 1.16 9.33
CA SER A 502 25.09 -0.27 9.57
C SER A 502 25.42 -0.65 11.01
N ARG A 503 24.67 -1.61 11.57
CA ARG A 503 24.90 -2.18 12.90
C ARG A 503 25.20 -3.67 12.92
N LEU A 504 25.44 -4.24 11.75
CA LEU A 504 25.89 -5.62 11.57
C LEU A 504 27.37 -5.66 11.22
#